data_AF-A0A4P7F756-F1
#
_entry.id   AF-A0A4P7F756-F1
#
_cell.length_a   1.000
_cell.length_b   1.000
_cell.length_c   1.000
_cell.angle_alpha   90.00
_cell.angle_beta   90.00
_cell.angle_gamma   90.00
#
_symmetry.space_group_name_H-M   'P 1'
#
loop_
_entity.id
_entity.type
_entity.pdbx_description
1 polymer ?
#
loop_
_entity_poly.entity_id
_entity_poly.type
_entity_poly.pdbx_seq_one_letter_code
_entity_poly.pdbx_strand_id
1 'polypeptide(L)'
;MSDEKVTRSIAEGTEYELLSTDDGAAFVLRFKTDQLSALLRGDDAVRFLADYEALKIQYPAWHADQTLAQLWDQGGYSWLAEQDG
;
A
#
# COMPACT_ATOMS: atom_id res chain seq x y z
N MET A 1 -26.86 -0.71 2.42
CA MET A 1 -26.02 0.45 2.76
C MET A 1 -24.61 -0.01 2.53
N SER A 2 -23.93 0.54 1.53
CA SER A 2 -22.56 0.16 1.22
C SER A 2 -21.70 0.63 2.40
N ASP A 3 -21.10 -0.30 3.14
CA ASP A 3 -19.97 0.02 4.03
C ASP A 3 -18.83 0.48 3.12
N GLU A 4 -18.86 1.75 2.73
CA GLU A 4 -17.70 2.42 2.17
C GLU A 4 -16.71 2.53 3.33
N LYS A 5 -15.90 1.47 3.51
CA LYS A 5 -14.90 1.42 4.56
C LYS A 5 -14.02 2.65 4.41
N VAL A 6 -14.09 3.56 5.38
CA VAL A 6 -13.24 4.74 5.43
C VAL A 6 -11.79 4.25 5.45
N THR A 7 -11.03 4.73 4.48
CA THR A 7 -9.60 4.44 4.37
C THR A 7 -8.81 5.65 4.85
N ARG A 8 -7.89 5.42 5.77
CA ARG A 8 -6.97 6.42 6.31
C ARG A 8 -5.60 6.31 5.64
N SER A 9 -5.02 7.44 5.26
CA SER A 9 -3.65 7.48 4.76
C SER A 9 -2.63 7.15 5.86
N ILE A 10 -1.78 6.17 5.58
CA ILE A 10 -0.69 5.68 6.44
C ILE A 10 0.64 6.28 6.00
N ALA A 11 0.87 6.35 4.69
CA ALA A 11 2.02 6.99 4.09
C ALA A 11 1.64 7.62 2.77
N GLU A 12 2.14 8.83 2.52
CA GLU A 12 1.85 9.55 1.29
C GLU A 12 3.15 10.06 0.68
N GLY A 13 3.32 9.75 -0.60
CA GLY A 13 4.31 10.34 -1.48
C GLY A 13 3.63 10.98 -2.71
N THR A 14 4.47 11.47 -3.61
CA THR A 14 4.00 12.14 -4.84
C THR A 14 3.45 11.12 -5.84
N GLU A 15 4.08 9.96 -5.94
CA GLU A 15 3.73 8.91 -6.91
C GLU A 15 2.94 7.77 -6.26
N TYR A 16 3.22 7.50 -4.98
CA TYR A 16 2.60 6.40 -4.26
C TYR A 16 1.86 6.88 -3.01
N GLU A 17 0.84 6.12 -2.63
CA GLU A 17 0.13 6.30 -1.37
C GLU A 17 -0.25 4.94 -0.80
N LEU A 18 -0.16 4.83 0.53
CA LEU A 18 -0.62 3.68 1.28
C LEU A 18 -1.78 4.10 2.17
N LEU A 19 -2.93 3.47 1.96
CA LEU A 19 -4.12 3.61 2.78
C LEU A 19 -4.35 2.33 3.58
N SER A 20 -5.00 2.46 4.74
CA SER A 20 -5.50 1.35 5.54
C SER A 20 -6.97 1.56 5.85
N THR A 21 -7.74 0.48 5.98
CA THR A 21 -9.03 0.56 6.64
C THR A 21 -8.87 0.90 8.13
N ASP A 22 -9.90 1.48 8.75
CA ASP A 22 -9.86 1.88 10.17
C ASP A 22 -9.57 0.71 11.14
N ASP A 23 -9.97 -0.51 10.77
CA ASP A 23 -9.71 -1.73 11.53
C ASP A 23 -8.32 -2.33 11.27
N GLY A 24 -7.53 -1.75 10.38
CA GLY A 24 -6.21 -2.26 9.99
C GLY A 24 -6.23 -3.59 9.26
N ALA A 25 -7.41 -4.07 8.85
CA ALA A 25 -7.58 -5.41 8.27
C ALA A 25 -7.29 -5.46 6.76
N ALA A 26 -7.20 -4.31 6.10
CA ALA A 26 -6.92 -4.21 4.68
C ALA A 26 -6.09 -2.97 4.37
N PHE A 27 -5.27 -3.08 3.33
CA PHE A 27 -4.47 -1.97 2.81
C PHE A 27 -4.79 -1.73 1.34
N VAL A 28 -4.63 -0.47 0.92
CA VAL A 28 -4.64 -0.09 -0.49
C VAL A 28 -3.32 0.58 -0.79
N LEU A 29 -2.50 -0.06 -1.63
CA LEU A 29 -1.29 0.54 -2.18
C LEU A 29 -1.63 1.13 -3.53
N ARG A 30 -1.52 2.45 -3.66
CA ARG A 30 -1.87 3.20 -4.88
C ARG A 30 -0.62 3.67 -5.59
N PHE A 31 -0.60 3.49 -6.91
CA PHE A 31 0.33 4.13 -7.84
C PHE A 31 -0.44 5.21 -8.62
N LYS A 32 -0.26 6.46 -8.19
CA LYS A 32 -1.05 7.61 -8.64
C LYS A 32 -0.81 7.95 -10.11
N THR A 33 0.41 7.75 -10.61
CA THR A 33 0.80 8.12 -11.98
C THR A 33 -0.04 7.38 -13.02
N ASP A 34 -0.22 6.07 -12.84
CA ASP A 34 -0.99 5.23 -13.78
C ASP A 34 -2.42 4.93 -13.28
N GLN A 35 -2.80 5.49 -12.12
CA GLN A 35 -4.11 5.26 -11.48
C GLN A 35 -4.36 3.76 -11.26
N LEU A 36 -3.39 3.09 -10.65
CA LEU A 36 -3.46 1.69 -10.30
C LEU A 36 -3.51 1.53 -8.78
N SER A 37 -4.32 0.60 -8.30
CA SER A 37 -4.43 0.29 -6.87
C SER A 37 -4.40 -1.21 -6.62
N ALA A 38 -3.54 -1.65 -5.70
CA ALA A 38 -3.52 -3.00 -5.18
C ALA A 38 -4.27 -3.06 -3.85
N LEU A 39 -5.39 -3.79 -3.82
CA LEU A 39 -6.18 -4.02 -2.62
C LEU A 39 -5.70 -5.30 -1.92
N LEU A 40 -5.14 -5.13 -0.73
CA LEU A 40 -4.50 -6.20 0.04
C LEU A 40 -5.37 -6.57 1.23
N ARG A 41 -5.73 -7.85 1.35
CA ARG A 41 -6.62 -8.38 2.39
C ARG A 41 -6.15 -9.74 2.87
N GLY A 42 -6.56 -10.16 4.06
CA GLY A 42 -6.22 -11.47 4.60
C GLY A 42 -4.71 -11.67 4.67
N ASP A 43 -4.22 -12.79 4.15
CA ASP A 43 -2.81 -13.16 4.20
C ASP A 43 -1.91 -12.15 3.46
N ASP A 44 -2.40 -11.55 2.36
CA ASP A 44 -1.64 -10.53 1.62
C ASP A 44 -1.45 -9.26 2.45
N ALA A 45 -2.46 -8.85 3.22
CA ALA A 45 -2.36 -7.70 4.12
C ALA A 45 -1.36 -7.96 5.26
N VAL A 46 -1.37 -9.17 5.83
CA VAL A 46 -0.44 -9.57 6.90
C VAL A 46 1.00 -9.56 6.37
N ARG A 47 1.22 -10.17 5.20
CA ARG A 47 2.54 -10.19 4.56
C ARG A 47 3.01 -8.78 4.19
N PHE A 48 2.12 -7.98 3.61
CA PHE A 48 2.42 -6.59 3.22
C PHE A 48 2.87 -5.75 4.41
N LEU A 49 2.15 -5.83 5.53
CA LEU A 49 2.52 -5.09 6.73
C LEU A 49 3.91 -5.50 7.24
N ALA A 50 4.22 -6.80 7.25
CA ALA A 50 5.54 -7.29 7.66
C ALA A 50 6.65 -6.78 6.73
N ASP A 51 6.44 -6.81 5.41
CA ASP A 51 7.41 -6.32 4.41
C ASP A 51 7.59 -4.79 4.53
N TYR A 52 6.51 -4.04 4.73
CA TYR A 52 6.55 -2.59 4.93
C TYR A 52 7.34 -2.20 6.19
N GLU A 53 7.04 -2.82 7.34
CA GLU A 53 7.77 -2.56 8.59
C GLU A 53 9.26 -2.95 8.48
N ALA A 54 9.56 -4.07 7.80
CA ALA A 54 10.93 -4.49 7.55
C ALA A 54 11.72 -3.44 6.74
N LEU A 55 11.13 -2.88 5.68
CA LEU A 55 11.75 -1.82 4.88
C LEU A 55 11.94 -0.54 5.69
N LYS A 56 10.96 -0.16 6.53
CA LYS A 56 11.07 1.02 7.42
C LYS A 56 12.22 0.89 8.41
N ILE A 57 12.48 -0.31 8.92
CA ILE A 57 13.61 -0.60 9.81
C ILE A 57 14.93 -0.63 9.04
N GLN A 58 14.96 -1.28 7.88
CA GLN A 58 16.20 -1.45 7.10
C GLN A 58 16.67 -0.16 6.44
N TYR A 59 15.73 0.69 6.00
CA TYR A 59 16.00 1.93 5.28
C TYR A 59 15.26 3.11 5.91
N PRO A 60 15.61 3.53 7.14
CA PRO A 60 14.87 4.54 7.89
C PRO A 60 14.92 5.94 7.26
N ALA A 61 15.89 6.20 6.37
CA ALA A 61 16.04 7.46 5.66
C ALA A 61 15.20 7.55 4.37
N TRP A 62 14.56 6.44 3.95
CA TRP A 62 13.72 6.46 2.75
C TRP A 62 12.42 7.19 3.00
N HIS A 63 12.02 7.98 2.00
CA HIS A 63 10.69 8.60 1.99
C HIS A 63 9.62 7.61 1.50
N ALA A 64 8.35 8.03 1.57
CA ALA A 64 7.20 7.19 1.24
C ALA A 64 7.32 6.59 -0.17
N ASP A 65 7.54 7.40 -1.21
CA ASP A 65 7.63 6.88 -2.59
C ASP A 65 8.72 5.81 -2.75
N GLN A 66 9.91 5.97 -2.16
CA GLN A 66 10.96 4.95 -2.23
C GLN A 66 10.54 3.63 -1.61
N THR A 67 9.93 3.68 -0.43
CA THR A 67 9.48 2.48 0.30
C THR A 67 8.34 1.79 -0.44
N LEU A 68 7.37 2.58 -0.91
CA LEU A 68 6.17 2.07 -1.57
C LEU A 68 6.46 1.56 -2.98
N ALA A 69 7.35 2.20 -3.74
CA ALA A 69 7.83 1.71 -5.03
C ALA A 69 8.57 0.36 -4.89
N GLN A 70 9.41 0.21 -3.85
CA GLN A 70 10.07 -1.06 -3.56
C GLN A 70 9.06 -2.19 -3.31
N LEU A 71 7.98 -1.92 -2.56
CA LEU A 71 6.92 -2.91 -2.34
C LEU A 71 6.14 -3.18 -3.63
N TRP A 72 5.81 -2.16 -4.41
CA TRP A 72 5.10 -2.28 -5.67
C TRP A 72 5.83 -3.19 -6.67
N ASP A 73 7.11 -2.93 -6.90
CA ASP A 73 7.91 -3.65 -7.89
C ASP A 73 8.51 -4.94 -7.33
N GLN A 74 9.32 -4.83 -6.28
CA GLN A 74 10.10 -5.96 -5.75
C GLN A 74 9.31 -6.81 -4.75
N GLY A 75 8.36 -6.22 -4.03
CA GLY A 75 7.39 -6.97 -3.22
C GLY A 75 6.36 -7.71 -4.07
N GLY A 76 6.20 -7.33 -5.35
CA GLY A 76 5.31 -7.97 -6.30
C GLY A 76 3.84 -7.57 -6.16
N TYR A 77 3.53 -6.50 -5.40
CA TYR A 77 2.16 -6.07 -5.19
C TYR A 77 1.53 -5.42 -6.43
N SER A 78 2.35 -4.97 -7.39
CA SER A 78 1.89 -4.53 -8.72
C SER A 78 1.08 -5.59 -9.48
N TRP A 79 1.31 -6.88 -9.23
CA TRP A 79 0.56 -7.97 -9.88
C TRP A 79 -0.89 -8.08 -9.39
N LEU A 80 -1.19 -7.52 -8.22
CA LEU A 80 -2.53 -7.47 -7.64
C LEU A 80 -3.25 -6.16 -7.95
N ALA A 81 -2.61 -5.28 -8.72
CA ALA A 81 -3.13 -3.95 -9.00
C ALA A 81 -4.21 -4.00 -10.07
N GLU A 82 -5.26 -3.22 -9.84
CA GLU A 82 -6.34 -2.98 -10.78
C GLU A 82 -6.41 -1.47 -11.09
N GLN A 83 -6.98 -1.13 -12.24
CA GLN A 83 -7.22 0.26 -12.61
C GLN A 83 -8.22 0.90 -11.63
N ASP A 84 -7.90 2.09 -11.13
CA ASP A 84 -8.85 2.92 -10.39
C ASP A 84 -10.08 3.16 -11.30
N GLY A 85 -11.28 2.87 -10.77
CA GLY A 85 -12.56 2.97 -11.50
C GLY A 85 -13.16 4.37 -11.53
#